data_AF-A0A1Q5XTX9-F1
#
_entry.id   AF-A0A1Q5XTX9-F1
#
_cell.length_a   1.000
_cell.length_b   1.000
_cell.length_c   1.000
_cell.angle_alpha   90.00
_cell.angle_beta   90.00
_cell.angle_gamma   90.00
#
_symmetry.space_group_name_H-M   'P 1'
#
loop_
_entity.id
_entity.type
_entity.pdbx_description
1 polymer ?
#
loop_
_entity_poly.entity_id
_entity_poly.type
_entity_poly.pdbx_seq_one_letter_code
_entity_poly.pdbx_strand_id
1 'polypeptide(L)' 'MPRISYEEAQAKYLMWNEAEDAIATGSSYSIADRSLTRADMDTVLMMKRKYGRIVDAYENGGKRRSRTAGFYPVDR' A
#
# COMPACT_ATOMS: atom_id res chain seq x y z
N MET A 1 -12.56 11.59 7.19
CA MET A 1 -12.50 10.71 6.00
C MET A 1 -11.28 11.06 5.18
N PRO A 2 -10.62 10.09 4.51
CA PRO A 2 -9.55 10.36 3.56
C PRO A 2 -10.06 11.32 2.47
N ARG A 3 -9.22 12.26 2.01
CA ARG A 3 -9.56 13.27 0.99
C ARG A 3 -9.52 12.75 -0.46
N ILE A 4 -9.44 11.43 -0.66
CA ILE A 4 -9.23 10.78 -1.96
C ILE A 4 -10.32 9.74 -2.21
N SER A 5 -10.67 9.47 -3.46
CA SER A 5 -11.66 8.43 -3.77
C SER A 5 -11.10 7.02 -3.51
N TYR A 6 -11.98 6.02 -3.42
CA TYR A 6 -11.58 4.62 -3.26
C TYR A 6 -10.72 4.14 -4.43
N GLU A 7 -11.15 4.44 -5.66
CA GLU A 7 -10.45 4.09 -6.89
C GLU A 7 -9.07 4.74 -6.95
N GLU A 8 -8.96 6.01 -6.56
CA GLU A 8 -7.67 6.71 -6.46
C GLU A 8 -6.76 6.09 -5.41
N ALA A 9 -7.31 5.65 -4.28
CA ALA A 9 -6.55 4.99 -3.22
C ALA A 9 -6.01 3.62 -3.68
N GLN A 10 -6.82 2.83 -4.39
CA GLN A 10 -6.40 1.56 -4.98
C GLN A 10 -5.32 1.75 -6.05
N ALA A 11 -5.52 2.69 -6.97
CA ALA A 11 -4.54 2.97 -8.03
C ALA A 11 -3.18 3.37 -7.44
N LYS A 12 -3.18 4.21 -6.39
CA LYS A 12 -1.96 4.58 -5.68
C LYS A 12 -1.36 3.39 -4.93
N TYR A 13 -2.17 2.55 -4.28
CA TYR A 13 -1.67 1.37 -3.59
C TYR A 13 -0.97 0.40 -4.55
N LEU A 14 -1.55 0.15 -5.73
CA LEU A 14 -0.95 -0.67 -6.77
C LEU A 14 0.39 -0.09 -7.25
N MET A 15 0.43 1.21 -7.57
CA MET A 15 1.66 1.90 -7.97
C MET A 15 2.81 1.72 -6.96
N TRP A 16 2.51 1.80 -5.65
CA TRP A 16 3.54 1.61 -4.62
C TRP A 16 3.95 0.15 -4.42
N ASN A 17 3.07 -0.82 -4.72
CA ASN A 17 3.46 -2.24 -4.77
C ASN A 17 4.41 -2.50 -5.94
N GLU A 18 4.09 -2.00 -7.13
CA GLU A 18 4.96 -2.13 -8.31
C GLU A 18 6.32 -1.47 -8.08
N ALA A 19 6.35 -0.34 -7.37
CA ALA A 19 7.61 0.31 -6.96
C ALA A 19 8.43 -0.54 -5.98
N GLU A 20 7.78 -1.23 -5.03
CA GLU A 20 8.45 -2.16 -4.11
C GLU A 20 9.01 -3.36 -4.88
N ASP A 21 8.25 -3.96 -5.80
CA ASP A 21 8.68 -5.09 -6.61
C ASP A 21 9.86 -4.71 -7.51
N ALA A 22 9.84 -3.51 -8.11
CA ALA A 22 10.94 -2.98 -8.91
C ALA A 22 12.23 -2.77 -8.10
N ILE A 23 12.13 -2.37 -6.83
CA ILE A 23 13.29 -2.25 -5.93
C ILE A 23 13.77 -3.65 -5.46
N ALA A 24 12.84 -4.51 -5.06
CA ALA A 24 13.13 -5.82 -4.46
C ALA A 24 13.74 -6.80 -5.46
N THR A 25 13.34 -6.74 -6.73
CA THR A 25 13.94 -7.56 -7.81
C THR A 25 15.38 -7.15 -8.15
N GLY A 26 15.89 -6.03 -7.59
CA GLY A 26 17.26 -5.55 -7.78
C GLY A 26 17.65 -5.32 -9.24
N SER A 27 16.68 -5.41 -10.13
CA SER A 27 16.89 -5.41 -11.55
C SER A 27 16.75 -3.99 -12.02
N SER A 28 17.87 -3.45 -12.47
CA SER A 28 17.96 -2.13 -13.08
C SER A 28 17.08 -2.14 -14.33
N TYR A 29 15.81 -1.77 -14.22
CA TYR A 29 14.94 -1.62 -15.38
C TYR A 29 14.96 -0.16 -15.83
N SER A 30 15.59 0.07 -16.99
CA SER A 30 15.63 1.37 -17.64
C SER A 30 14.25 1.70 -18.23
N ILE A 31 13.53 2.59 -17.55
CA ILE A 31 12.31 3.21 -18.09
C ILE A 31 12.72 4.48 -18.83
N ALA A 32 12.58 4.45 -20.16
CA ALA A 32 12.50 5.58 -21.09
C ALA A 32 12.98 6.94 -20.53
N ASP A 33 14.30 7.12 -20.45
CA ASP A 33 14.99 8.38 -20.14
C ASP A 33 14.63 9.10 -18.81
N ARG A 34 13.90 8.44 -17.89
CA ARG A 34 13.74 8.92 -16.52
C ARG A 34 14.02 7.81 -15.53
N SER A 35 15.19 7.91 -14.91
CA SER A 35 15.54 7.14 -13.73
C SER A 35 14.58 7.50 -12.59
N LEU A 36 13.48 6.75 -12.50
CA LEU A 36 12.61 6.74 -11.33
C LEU A 36 13.31 5.98 -10.18
N THR A 37 14.57 6.30 -9.89
CA THR A 37 15.39 5.67 -8.85
C THR A 37 15.85 6.70 -7.84
N ARG A 38 14.90 7.24 -7.07
CA ARG A 38 15.25 8.06 -5.89
C ARG A 38 14.24 8.06 -4.76
N ALA A 39 13.19 7.24 -4.83
CA ALA A 39 12.39 7.00 -3.65
C ALA A 39 13.12 5.97 -2.79
N ASP A 40 13.52 6.37 -1.59
CA ASP A 40 14.07 5.45 -0.60
C ASP A 40 13.03 4.36 -0.28
N MET A 41 13.49 3.13 -0.06
CA MET A 41 12.62 1.98 0.22
C MET A 41 11.70 2.26 1.42
N ASP A 42 12.19 2.98 2.42
CA ASP A 42 11.39 3.39 3.57
C ASP A 42 10.20 4.28 3.16
N THR A 43 10.40 5.17 2.18
CA THR A 43 9.33 6.04 1.66
C THR A 43 8.27 5.22 0.90
N VAL A 44 8.70 4.24 0.11
CA VAL A 44 7.79 3.34 -0.62
C VAL A 44 6.95 2.53 0.36
N LEU A 45 7.58 1.92 1.37
CA LEU A 45 6.89 1.15 2.40
C LEU A 45 5.95 2.00 3.26
N MET A 46 6.31 3.25 3.54
CA MET A 46 5.47 4.21 4.25
C MET A 46 4.20 4.53 3.43
N MET A 47 4.37 4.83 2.14
CA MET A 47 3.26 5.17 1.26
C MET A 47 2.34 3.96 1.01
N LYS A 48 2.89 2.78 0.77
CA LYS A 48 2.15 1.52 0.67
C LYS A 48 1.28 1.30 1.92
N ARG A 49 1.86 1.41 3.12
CA ARG A 49 1.12 1.30 4.39
C ARG A 49 0.02 2.36 4.53
N LYS A 50 0.26 3.59 4.09
CA LYS A 50 -0.72 4.67 4.14
C LYS A 50 -1.92 4.39 3.24
N TYR A 51 -1.69 4.05 1.97
CA TYR A 51 -2.79 3.80 1.04
C TYR A 51 -3.50 2.48 1.35
N GLY A 52 -2.79 1.43 1.78
CA GLY A 52 -3.42 0.20 2.27
C GLY A 52 -4.39 0.44 3.42
N ARG A 53 -4.00 1.27 4.41
CA ARG A 53 -4.92 1.68 5.50
C ARG A 53 -6.14 2.45 5.02
N ILE A 54 -6.00 3.23 3.95
CA ILE A 54 -7.11 3.99 3.36
C ILE A 54 -8.07 3.04 2.65
N VAL A 55 -7.55 2.11 1.83
CA VAL A 55 -8.34 1.06 1.16
C VAL A 55 -9.05 0.19 2.21
N ASP A 56 -8.33 -0.30 3.21
CA ASP A 56 -8.89 -1.06 4.34
C ASP A 56 -10.00 -0.28 5.05
N ALA A 57 -9.85 1.04 5.18
CA ALA A 57 -10.85 1.89 5.84
C ALA A 57 -12.12 2.04 4.99
N TYR A 58 -12.01 2.05 3.66
CA TYR A 58 -13.16 2.03 2.77
C TYR A 58 -13.86 0.65 2.78
N GLU A 59 -13.10 -0.44 2.72
CA GLU A 59 -13.67 -1.80 2.70
C GLU A 59 -14.28 -2.23 4.04
N ASN A 60 -13.59 -1.94 5.14
CA ASN A 60 -13.96 -2.41 6.48
C ASN A 60 -14.53 -1.31 7.40
N GLY A 61 -14.82 -0.13 6.84
CA GLY A 61 -15.40 1.00 7.58
C GLY A 61 -14.47 1.60 8.65
N GLY A 62 -13.15 1.47 8.48
CA GLY A 62 -12.15 2.06 9.38
C GLY A 62 -12.03 1.39 10.75
N LYS A 63 -12.62 0.20 10.93
CA LYS A 63 -12.46 -0.59 12.16
C LYS A 63 -11.02 -1.09 12.25
N ARG A 64 -10.21 -0.43 13.09
CA ARG A 64 -8.93 -0.98 13.53
C ARG A 64 -9.21 -2.37 14.10
N ARG A 65 -8.62 -3.42 13.51
CA ARG A 65 -8.68 -4.78 14.09
C ARG A 65 -8.22 -4.66 15.53
N SER A 66 -9.13 -4.81 16.49
CA SER A 66 -8.73 -4.82 17.89
C SER A 66 -7.83 -6.04 18.07
N ARG A 67 -6.74 -5.90 18.83
CA ARG A 67 -5.83 -7.03 19.13
C ARG A 67 -6.58 -8.23 19.70
N THR A 68 -7.70 -7.96 20.37
CA THR A 68 -8.59 -8.94 21.00
C THR A 68 -9.41 -9.76 20.00
N ALA A 69 -9.68 -9.25 18.79
CA ALA A 69 -10.49 -9.95 17.78
C ALA A 69 -9.78 -11.17 17.16
N GLY A 70 -8.45 -11.30 17.31
CA GLY A 70 -7.69 -12.46 16.84
C GLY A 70 -7.70 -13.65 17.81
N PHE A 71 -8.23 -13.48 19.03
CA PHE A 71 -8.21 -14.53 20.06
C PHE A 71 -9.47 -15.39 20.09
N TYR A 72 -10.55 -14.97 19.42
CA TYR A 72 -11.76 -15.76 19.33
C TYR A 72 -11.78 -16.51 17.99
N PRO A 73 -11.91 -17.85 17.99
CA PRO A 73 -12.19 -18.57 16.76
C PRO A 73 -13.54 -18.08 16.25
N VAL A 74 -13.51 -17.38 15.12
CA VAL A 74 -14.73 -17.10 14.37
C VAL A 74 -14.97 -18.35 13.55
N ASP A 75 -15.89 -19.22 14.00
CA ASP A 75 -16.38 -20.30 13.16
C ASP A 75 -16.99 -19.67 11.90
N ARG A 76 -16.40 -20.00 10.73
CA ARG A 76 -16.82 -19.55 9.41
C ARG A 76 -17.41 -20.73 8.64
#